data_AF-A0A1N7C5F1-F1
#
_entry.id   AF-A0A1N7C5F1-F1
#
_cell.length_a   1.000
_cell.length_b   1.000
_cell.length_c   1.000
_cell.angle_alpha   90.00
_cell.angle_beta   90.00
_cell.angle_gamma   90.00
#
_symmetry.space_group_name_H-M   'P 1'
#
loop_
_entity.id
_entity.type
_entity.pdbx_description
1 polymer ?
#
loop_
_entity_poly.entity_id
_entity_poly.type
_entity_poly.pdbx_seq_one_letter_code
_entity_poly.pdbx_strand_id
1 'polypeptide(L)'
;MNRYLLELGSNISNIRNCLSFTQEEFAQALGISRPTVIKIEQDPTKMTKNIALAMFVAVQAEIETNKQALDSMKTSDYANPEKAIKLISGVASGATMVSSGALTVGIASLPLAGLIGLGTAMSTVGNVLNKLKKNKKSEEESNEELKQLQKKIDIESLKGLWNEQTAEKIINMAKENLIKKEKECLACFDLERWSNKEYVERIIEGSVE
;
A
#
# COMPACT_ATOMS: atom_id res chain seq x y z
N MET A 1 27.19 -2.83 18.58
CA MET A 1 26.16 -3.15 17.57
C MET A 1 26.23 -2.08 16.50
N ASN A 2 26.10 -2.41 15.22
CA ASN A 2 26.12 -1.40 14.15
C ASN A 2 24.98 -0.39 14.41
N ARG A 3 25.32 0.91 14.52
CA ARG A 3 24.38 1.98 14.88
C ARG A 3 23.25 2.09 13.87
N TYR A 4 23.59 1.98 12.59
CA TYR A 4 22.63 2.00 11.49
C TYR A 4 21.63 0.82 11.57
N LEU A 5 22.07 -0.40 11.94
CA LEU A 5 21.15 -1.52 12.18
C LEU A 5 20.20 -1.26 13.36
N LEU A 6 20.68 -0.58 14.40
CA LEU A 6 19.84 -0.22 15.55
C LEU A 6 18.77 0.78 15.15
N GLU A 7 19.15 1.85 14.43
CA GLU A 7 18.23 2.87 13.92
C GLU A 7 17.21 2.26 12.96
N LEU A 8 17.66 1.38 12.07
CA LEU A 8 16.77 0.65 11.16
C LEU A 8 15.81 -0.28 11.91
N GLY A 9 16.28 -0.95 12.96
CA GLY A 9 15.45 -1.73 13.88
C GLY A 9 14.40 -0.88 14.58
N SER A 10 14.75 0.32 15.02
CA SER A 10 13.81 1.27 15.63
C SER A 10 12.74 1.76 14.64
N ASN A 11 13.08 1.83 13.35
CA ASN A 11 12.16 2.27 12.30
C ASN A 11 11.32 1.14 11.67
N ILE A 12 11.50 -0.12 12.08
CA ILE A 12 10.85 -1.26 11.42
C ILE A 12 9.31 -1.16 11.42
N SER A 13 8.73 -0.63 12.50
CA SER A 13 7.28 -0.42 12.61
C SER A 13 6.80 0.69 11.66
N ASN A 14 7.58 1.76 11.51
CA ASN A 14 7.31 2.85 10.57
C ASN A 14 7.35 2.34 9.13
N ILE A 15 8.40 1.60 8.74
CA ILE A 15 8.53 0.99 7.41
C ILE A 15 7.31 0.12 7.10
N ARG A 16 6.95 -0.77 8.04
CA ARG A 16 5.78 -1.64 7.91
C ARG A 16 4.48 -0.84 7.77
N ASN A 17 4.31 0.21 8.55
CA ASN A 17 3.13 1.07 8.52
C ASN A 17 3.05 1.91 7.24
N CYS A 18 4.17 2.42 6.71
CA CYS A 18 4.23 3.04 5.38
C CYS A 18 3.72 2.05 4.33
N LEU A 19 4.14 0.79 4.41
CA LEU A 19 3.63 -0.29 3.55
C LEU A 19 2.17 -0.68 3.84
N SER A 20 1.55 -0.18 4.92
CA SER A 20 0.23 -0.60 5.40
C SER A 20 0.12 -2.11 5.61
N PHE A 21 1.22 -2.73 6.04
CA PHE A 21 1.29 -4.16 6.34
C PHE A 21 1.02 -4.43 7.81
N THR A 22 0.35 -5.53 8.08
CA THR A 22 0.33 -6.18 9.39
C THR A 22 1.68 -6.82 9.69
N GLN A 23 1.95 -7.13 10.95
CA GLN A 23 3.18 -7.86 11.33
C GLN A 23 3.29 -9.22 10.63
N GLU A 24 2.16 -9.86 10.33
CA GLU A 24 2.10 -11.15 9.62
C GLU A 24 2.50 -10.99 8.15
N GLU A 25 1.86 -10.06 7.44
CA GLU A 25 2.17 -9.78 6.02
C GLU A 25 3.63 -9.36 5.84
N PHE A 26 4.13 -8.51 6.75
CA PHE A 26 5.52 -8.08 6.70
C PHE A 26 6.48 -9.22 6.99
N ALA A 27 6.20 -10.07 7.99
CA ALA A 27 7.01 -11.24 8.26
C ALA A 27 7.10 -12.19 7.04
N GLN A 28 5.97 -12.41 6.37
CA GLN A 28 5.92 -13.21 5.14
C GLN A 28 6.75 -12.57 4.01
N ALA A 29 6.65 -11.26 3.81
CA ALA A 29 7.43 -10.54 2.80
C ALA A 29 8.94 -10.64 3.07
N LEU A 30 9.35 -10.66 4.34
CA LEU A 30 10.74 -10.81 4.77
C LEU A 30 11.23 -12.26 4.80
N GLY A 31 10.35 -13.26 4.63
CA GLY A 31 10.71 -14.67 4.78
C GLY A 31 11.07 -15.07 6.22
N ILE A 32 10.49 -14.40 7.23
CA ILE A 32 10.73 -14.67 8.65
C ILE A 32 9.43 -14.93 9.40
N SER A 33 9.53 -15.37 10.66
CA SER A 33 8.36 -15.59 11.50
C SER A 33 7.79 -14.26 12.03
N ARG A 34 6.47 -14.16 12.19
CA ARG A 34 5.83 -13.00 12.86
C ARG A 34 6.41 -12.69 14.26
N PRO A 35 6.71 -13.68 15.12
CA PRO A 35 7.41 -13.43 16.39
C PRO A 35 8.76 -12.72 16.22
N THR A 36 9.48 -12.96 15.12
CA THR A 36 10.74 -12.26 14.83
C THR A 36 10.50 -10.77 14.58
N VAL A 37 9.48 -10.40 13.79
CA VAL A 37 9.10 -9.00 13.57
C VAL A 37 8.76 -8.32 14.88
N ILE A 38 7.92 -8.95 15.71
CA ILE A 38 7.52 -8.41 17.03
C ILE A 38 8.74 -8.18 17.92
N LYS A 39 9.66 -9.15 17.97
CA LYS A 39 10.89 -9.03 18.77
C LYS A 39 11.75 -7.84 18.33
N ILE A 40 11.85 -7.57 17.04
CA ILE A 40 12.61 -6.41 16.54
C ILE A 40 11.88 -5.10 16.84
N GLU A 41 10.56 -5.06 16.67
CA GLU A 41 9.74 -3.88 17.04
C GLU A 41 9.84 -3.53 18.54
N GLN A 42 9.97 -4.54 19.40
CA GLN A 42 10.13 -4.36 20.85
C GLN A 42 11.58 -4.09 21.26
N ASP A 43 12.53 -4.69 20.55
CA ASP A 43 13.96 -4.60 20.82
C ASP A 43 14.74 -4.49 19.50
N PRO A 44 15.08 -3.26 19.07
CA PRO A 44 15.83 -2.99 17.85
C PRO A 44 17.17 -3.74 17.78
N THR A 45 17.73 -4.15 18.93
CA THR A 45 18.98 -4.91 18.96
C THR A 45 18.88 -6.30 18.32
N LYS A 46 17.66 -6.76 18.04
CA LYS A 46 17.40 -8.01 17.33
C LYS A 46 17.48 -7.89 15.82
N MET A 47 17.64 -6.68 15.27
CA MET A 47 17.86 -6.48 13.85
C MET A 47 19.22 -7.06 13.42
N THR A 48 19.20 -7.96 12.43
CA THR A 48 20.42 -8.55 11.85
C THR A 48 20.63 -8.03 10.44
N LYS A 49 21.87 -8.11 9.93
CA LYS A 49 22.19 -7.73 8.54
C LYS A 49 21.30 -8.46 7.53
N ASN A 50 21.04 -9.75 7.74
CA ASN A 50 20.21 -10.55 6.84
C ASN A 50 18.77 -10.05 6.80
N ILE A 51 18.18 -9.74 7.97
CA ILE A 51 16.81 -9.21 8.05
C ILE A 51 16.76 -7.82 7.43
N ALA A 52 17.76 -6.97 7.68
CA ALA A 52 17.87 -5.65 7.09
C ALA A 52 17.96 -5.71 5.55
N LEU A 53 18.76 -6.64 4.99
CA LEU A 53 18.86 -6.86 3.54
C LEU A 53 17.53 -7.37 2.96
N ALA A 54 16.91 -8.37 3.58
CA ALA A 54 15.61 -8.88 3.15
C ALA A 54 14.56 -7.76 3.17
N MET A 55 14.59 -6.89 4.19
CA MET A 55 13.67 -5.77 4.32
C MET A 55 13.84 -4.73 3.23
N PHE A 56 15.07 -4.36 2.91
CA PHE A 56 15.33 -3.43 1.82
C PHE A 56 14.80 -3.94 0.49
N VAL A 57 15.11 -5.20 0.15
CA VAL A 57 14.66 -5.83 -1.10
C VAL A 57 13.13 -5.95 -1.13
N ALA A 58 12.50 -6.40 -0.04
CA ALA A 58 11.05 -6.56 0.03
C ALA A 58 10.31 -5.22 -0.12
N VAL A 59 10.79 -4.16 0.55
CA VAL A 59 10.19 -2.84 0.46
C VAL A 59 10.36 -2.25 -0.94
N GLN A 60 11.56 -2.35 -1.52
CA GLN A 60 11.81 -1.88 -2.89
C GLN A 60 10.92 -2.61 -3.90
N ALA A 61 10.82 -3.94 -3.80
CA ALA A 61 10.01 -4.75 -4.69
C ALA A 61 8.51 -4.39 -4.58
N GLU A 62 8.01 -4.15 -3.36
CA GLU A 62 6.63 -3.73 -3.13
C GLU A 62 6.34 -2.37 -3.77
N ILE A 63 7.23 -1.38 -3.59
CA ILE A 63 7.09 -0.06 -4.21
C ILE A 63 7.08 -0.17 -5.73
N GLU A 64 8.02 -0.94 -6.31
CA GLU A 64 8.14 -1.08 -7.75
C GLU A 64 6.95 -1.83 -8.37
N THR A 65 6.47 -2.88 -7.68
CA THR A 65 5.25 -3.61 -8.09
C THR A 65 4.05 -2.69 -8.12
N ASN A 66 3.90 -1.82 -7.11
CA ASN A 66 2.80 -0.87 -7.03
C ASN A 66 2.89 0.23 -8.10
N LYS A 67 4.11 0.67 -8.46
CA LYS A 67 4.32 1.60 -9.59
C LYS A 67 3.88 0.96 -10.90
N GLN A 68 4.37 -0.26 -11.17
CA GLN A 68 4.01 -1.00 -12.39
C GLN A 68 2.49 -1.24 -12.47
N ALA A 69 1.86 -1.60 -11.36
CA ALA A 69 0.41 -1.76 -11.30
C ALA A 69 -0.32 -0.47 -11.70
N LEU A 70 0.05 0.68 -11.11
CA LEU A 70 -0.56 1.97 -11.45
C LEU A 70 -0.24 2.46 -12.87
N ASP A 71 0.96 2.19 -13.39
CA ASP A 71 1.34 2.58 -14.75
C ASP A 71 0.64 1.72 -15.81
N SER A 72 0.28 0.47 -15.47
CA SER A 72 -0.50 -0.41 -16.35
C SER A 72 -2.00 -0.06 -16.40
N MET A 73 -2.51 0.74 -15.46
CA MET A 73 -3.92 1.13 -15.43
C MET A 73 -4.21 2.18 -16.51
N LYS A 74 -4.95 1.79 -17.55
CA LYS A 74 -5.45 2.72 -18.56
C LYS A 74 -6.78 3.32 -18.12
N THR A 75 -6.89 4.65 -18.12
CA THR A 75 -8.11 5.39 -17.74
C THR A 75 -9.33 4.97 -18.55
N SER A 76 -9.13 4.73 -19.85
CA SER A 76 -10.14 4.25 -20.78
C SER A 76 -10.80 2.94 -20.34
N ASP A 77 -10.04 2.08 -19.66
CA ASP A 77 -10.53 0.79 -19.19
C ASP A 77 -11.52 0.94 -18.05
N TYR A 78 -11.57 2.11 -17.40
CA TYR A 78 -12.43 2.40 -16.26
C TYR A 78 -13.46 3.49 -16.53
N ALA A 79 -13.68 3.89 -17.78
CA ALA A 79 -14.67 4.92 -18.12
C ALA A 79 -16.11 4.54 -17.71
N ASN A 80 -16.42 3.25 -17.59
CA ASN A 80 -17.73 2.75 -17.19
C ASN A 80 -17.86 2.66 -15.65
N PRO A 81 -18.93 3.21 -15.05
CA PRO A 81 -19.28 3.07 -13.63
C PRO A 81 -19.15 1.66 -13.04
N GLU A 82 -19.47 0.61 -13.82
CA GLU A 82 -19.40 -0.78 -13.37
C GLU A 82 -17.96 -1.22 -13.06
N LYS A 83 -16.98 -0.57 -13.70
CA LYS A 83 -15.55 -0.80 -13.50
C LYS A 83 -14.93 0.13 -12.46
N ALA A 84 -15.69 1.08 -11.92
CA ALA A 84 -15.25 1.97 -10.85
C ALA A 84 -14.77 1.19 -9.62
N ILE A 85 -15.52 0.15 -9.25
CA ILE A 85 -15.19 -0.71 -8.11
C ILE A 85 -13.88 -1.46 -8.36
N LYS A 86 -13.65 -1.92 -9.60
CA LYS A 86 -12.40 -2.58 -9.98
C LYS A 86 -11.20 -1.63 -9.89
N LEU A 87 -11.39 -0.36 -10.27
CA LEU A 87 -10.35 0.66 -10.11
C LEU A 87 -10.05 0.93 -8.64
N ILE A 88 -11.09 1.23 -7.85
CA ILE A 88 -10.96 1.52 -6.41
C ILE A 88 -10.33 0.34 -5.69
N SER A 89 -10.74 -0.90 -6.01
CA SER A 89 -10.16 -2.09 -5.42
C SER A 89 -8.70 -2.30 -5.82
N GLY A 90 -8.35 -2.09 -7.09
CA GLY A 90 -6.97 -2.23 -7.58
C GLY A 90 -6.02 -1.19 -6.98
N VAL A 91 -6.50 0.04 -6.82
CA VAL A 91 -5.73 1.12 -6.18
C VAL A 91 -5.58 0.85 -4.67
N ALA A 92 -6.64 0.39 -4.00
CA ALA A 92 -6.62 0.08 -2.57
C ALA A 92 -5.78 -1.17 -2.23
N SER A 93 -5.77 -2.20 -3.09
CA SER A 93 -5.01 -3.44 -2.87
C SER A 93 -3.51 -3.25 -3.06
N GLY A 94 -3.07 -2.38 -3.98
CA GLY A 94 -1.66 -2.05 -4.21
C GLY A 94 -1.02 -1.18 -3.11
N ALA A 95 -1.57 -1.17 -1.90
CA ALA A 95 -1.07 -0.40 -0.75
C ALA A 95 -0.79 1.10 -1.03
N THR A 96 -1.33 1.68 -2.11
CA THR A 96 -1.09 3.06 -2.53
C THR A 96 -2.00 4.06 -1.81
N MET A 97 -3.01 3.54 -1.10
CA MET A 97 -3.88 4.33 -0.24
C MET A 97 -3.50 4.13 1.22
N VAL A 98 -3.01 5.21 1.82
CA VAL A 98 -2.50 5.27 3.19
C VAL A 98 -3.62 4.99 4.20
N SER A 99 -3.76 3.75 4.66
CA SER A 99 -4.74 3.33 5.68
C SER A 99 -6.23 3.58 5.33
N SER A 100 -7.10 2.79 5.96
CA SER A 100 -8.55 2.86 5.83
C SER A 100 -9.14 4.25 6.13
N GLY A 101 -8.43 5.10 6.88
CA GLY A 101 -8.85 6.47 7.20
C GLY A 101 -8.58 7.49 6.10
N ALA A 102 -7.53 7.31 5.28
CA ALA A 102 -7.30 8.21 4.13
C ALA A 102 -8.08 7.78 2.89
N LEU A 103 -8.67 6.58 2.85
CA LEU A 103 -9.70 6.24 1.86
C LEU A 103 -10.95 7.11 2.04
N THR A 104 -11.37 7.30 3.29
CA THR A 104 -12.47 8.22 3.61
C THR A 104 -12.09 9.67 3.42
N VAL A 105 -10.83 10.08 3.63
CA VAL A 105 -10.45 11.49 3.47
C VAL A 105 -10.02 11.82 2.05
N GLY A 106 -9.19 11.01 1.38
CA GLY A 106 -8.68 11.27 0.02
C GLY A 106 -9.75 11.15 -1.07
N ILE A 107 -10.72 10.24 -0.91
CA ILE A 107 -11.87 10.16 -1.82
C ILE A 107 -12.98 11.13 -1.41
N ALA A 108 -13.11 11.51 -0.12
CA ALA A 108 -14.02 12.58 0.29
C ALA A 108 -13.46 14.01 0.12
N SER A 109 -12.15 14.18 -0.06
CA SER A 109 -11.47 15.47 -0.29
C SER A 109 -11.33 15.81 -1.76
N LEU A 110 -11.61 14.87 -2.66
CA LEU A 110 -11.96 15.23 -4.03
C LEU A 110 -13.15 16.21 -3.93
N PRO A 111 -13.14 17.39 -4.58
CA PRO A 111 -14.25 18.32 -4.52
C PRO A 111 -15.47 17.67 -5.20
N LEU A 112 -16.26 17.03 -4.35
CA LEU A 112 -17.27 16.03 -4.66
C LEU A 112 -18.67 16.65 -4.59
N ALA A 113 -18.87 17.86 -5.10
CA ALA A 113 -20.19 18.50 -5.08
C ALA A 113 -21.30 17.60 -5.68
N GLY A 114 -20.93 16.57 -6.47
CA GLY A 114 -21.84 15.53 -6.94
C GLY A 114 -21.77 14.14 -6.28
N LEU A 115 -20.67 13.68 -5.65
CA LEU A 115 -20.59 12.29 -5.12
C LEU A 115 -20.79 12.12 -3.60
N ILE A 116 -21.39 13.10 -2.91
CA ILE A 116 -21.76 12.99 -1.49
C ILE A 116 -22.65 11.75 -1.21
N GLY A 117 -23.39 11.26 -2.22
CA GLY A 117 -24.18 10.03 -2.13
C GLY A 117 -23.39 8.72 -1.98
N LEU A 118 -22.08 8.72 -2.24
CA LEU A 118 -21.23 7.52 -2.07
C LEU A 118 -20.70 7.34 -0.64
N GLY A 119 -20.87 8.30 0.27
CA GLY A 119 -20.39 8.18 1.66
C GLY A 119 -21.00 6.98 2.40
N THR A 120 -22.25 6.63 2.09
CA THR A 120 -22.93 5.45 2.64
C THR A 120 -22.52 4.17 1.92
N ALA A 121 -22.38 4.20 0.59
CA ALA A 121 -21.96 3.06 -0.22
C ALA A 121 -20.48 2.68 -0.05
N MET A 122 -19.61 3.61 0.36
CA MET A 122 -18.18 3.35 0.61
C MET A 122 -17.87 2.90 2.05
N SER A 123 -18.78 3.13 3.00
CA SER A 123 -18.65 2.59 4.37
C SER A 123 -18.70 1.05 4.39
N THR A 124 -19.48 0.45 3.49
CA THR A 124 -19.57 -1.00 3.27
C THR A 124 -18.38 -1.57 2.48
N VAL A 125 -17.73 -0.75 1.64
CA VAL A 125 -16.52 -1.12 0.90
C VAL A 125 -15.32 -1.30 1.83
N GLY A 126 -15.21 -0.51 2.90
CA GLY A 126 -14.12 -0.62 3.88
C GLY A 126 -14.01 -1.99 4.56
N ASN A 127 -15.13 -2.57 4.99
CA ASN A 127 -15.15 -3.90 5.61
C ASN A 127 -14.86 -5.06 4.64
N VAL A 128 -15.16 -4.87 3.35
CA VAL A 128 -14.94 -5.91 2.33
C VAL A 128 -13.55 -5.80 1.70
N LEU A 129 -13.00 -4.59 1.51
CA LEU A 129 -11.59 -4.40 1.16
C LEU A 129 -10.67 -5.03 2.21
N ASN A 130 -11.03 -4.93 3.49
CA ASN A 130 -10.30 -5.59 4.57
C ASN A 130 -10.39 -7.14 4.53
N LYS A 131 -11.44 -7.69 3.88
CA LYS A 131 -11.59 -9.13 3.61
C LYS A 131 -10.83 -9.57 2.35
N LEU A 132 -10.90 -8.80 1.27
CA LEU A 132 -10.13 -9.01 0.03
C LEU A 132 -8.63 -8.95 0.30
N LYS A 133 -8.18 -8.02 1.17
CA LYS A 133 -6.77 -7.93 1.59
C LYS A 133 -6.35 -9.12 2.47
N LYS A 134 -7.25 -9.67 3.29
CA LYS A 134 -6.98 -10.86 4.13
C LYS A 134 -6.98 -12.18 3.36
N ASN A 135 -7.60 -12.24 2.19
CA ASN A 135 -7.67 -13.43 1.36
C ASN A 135 -6.87 -13.24 0.07
N LYS A 136 -5.57 -13.57 0.09
CA LYS A 136 -4.88 -14.05 -1.13
C LYS A 136 -5.51 -15.40 -1.51
N LYS A 137 -6.71 -15.38 -2.09
CA LYS A 137 -7.37 -16.56 -2.66
C LYS A 137 -7.71 -16.32 -4.12
N SER A 138 -7.75 -17.42 -4.88
CA SER A 138 -8.11 -17.59 -6.30
C SER A 138 -8.82 -16.40 -6.96
N GLU A 139 -8.40 -16.02 -8.17
CA GLU A 139 -9.04 -14.97 -9.00
C GLU A 139 -10.56 -15.14 -9.16
N GLU A 140 -11.07 -16.38 -9.07
CA GLU A 140 -12.52 -16.67 -9.16
C GLU A 140 -13.28 -16.21 -7.91
N GLU A 141 -12.75 -16.46 -6.70
CA GLU A 141 -13.40 -16.03 -5.44
C GLU A 141 -13.35 -14.49 -5.31
N SER A 142 -12.26 -13.86 -5.74
CA SER A 142 -12.13 -12.40 -5.75
C SER A 142 -13.13 -11.74 -6.72
N ASN A 143 -13.39 -12.37 -7.87
CA ASN A 143 -14.41 -11.91 -8.83
C ASN A 143 -15.84 -12.08 -8.29
N GLU A 144 -16.15 -13.13 -7.53
CA GLU A 144 -17.46 -13.28 -6.88
C GLU A 144 -17.68 -12.25 -5.77
N GLU A 145 -16.66 -11.96 -4.96
CA GLU A 145 -16.73 -10.92 -3.93
C GLU A 145 -16.89 -9.51 -4.54
N LEU A 146 -16.21 -9.23 -5.66
CA LEU A 146 -16.39 -8.01 -6.45
C LEU A 146 -17.81 -7.89 -7.00
N LYS A 147 -18.42 -8.98 -7.48
CA LYS A 147 -19.82 -9.02 -7.91
C LYS A 147 -20.78 -8.74 -6.75
N GLN A 148 -20.49 -9.23 -5.55
CA GLN A 148 -21.28 -8.92 -4.35
C GLN A 148 -21.15 -7.45 -3.92
N LEU A 149 -19.97 -6.84 -4.09
CA LEU A 149 -19.75 -5.40 -3.88
C LEU A 149 -20.51 -4.54 -4.88
N GLN A 150 -20.46 -4.90 -6.17
CA GLN A 150 -21.23 -4.25 -7.23
C GLN A 150 -22.74 -4.23 -6.94
N LYS A 151 -23.28 -5.30 -6.33
CA LYS A 151 -24.70 -5.36 -5.94
C LYS A 151 -25.07 -4.44 -4.76
N LYS A 152 -24.10 -4.08 -3.91
CA LYS A 152 -24.33 -3.23 -2.71
C LYS A 152 -24.10 -1.76 -2.99
N ILE A 153 -23.35 -1.45 -4.03
CA ILE A 153 -23.11 -0.09 -4.48
C ILE A 153 -24.23 0.29 -5.42
N ASP A 154 -24.84 1.44 -5.18
CA ASP A 154 -25.82 2.00 -6.08
C ASP A 154 -25.13 2.49 -7.36
N ILE A 155 -24.97 1.59 -8.34
CA ILE A 155 -24.36 1.88 -9.65
C ILE A 155 -25.15 3.00 -10.38
N GLU A 156 -26.43 3.16 -10.07
CA GLU A 156 -27.29 4.19 -10.64
C GLU A 156 -26.87 5.58 -10.15
N SER A 157 -26.50 5.70 -8.87
CA SER A 157 -25.88 6.92 -8.32
C SER A 157 -24.52 7.24 -8.95
N LEU A 158 -23.75 6.23 -9.38
CA LEU A 158 -22.44 6.41 -10.03
C LEU A 158 -22.54 6.82 -11.50
N LYS A 159 -23.60 6.43 -12.21
CA LYS A 159 -23.78 6.65 -13.66
C LYS A 159 -23.77 8.11 -14.09
N GLY A 160 -24.05 9.06 -13.18
CA GLY A 160 -23.99 10.50 -13.46
C GLY A 160 -22.66 11.18 -13.10
N LEU A 161 -21.79 10.51 -12.36
CA LEU A 161 -20.63 11.12 -11.70
C LEU A 161 -19.31 10.47 -12.09
N TRP A 162 -19.39 9.22 -12.53
CA TRP A 162 -18.25 8.44 -12.93
C TRP A 162 -17.99 8.61 -14.43
N ASN A 163 -16.79 9.07 -14.75
CA ASN A 163 -16.30 9.21 -16.11
C ASN A 163 -14.79 8.97 -16.12
N GLU A 164 -14.19 9.04 -17.32
CA GLU A 164 -12.75 8.84 -17.49
C GLU A 164 -11.90 9.84 -16.69
N GLN A 165 -12.33 11.09 -16.57
CA GLN A 165 -11.60 12.10 -15.79
C GLN A 165 -11.59 11.79 -14.29
N THR A 166 -12.68 11.21 -13.76
CA THR A 166 -12.73 10.75 -12.37
C THR A 166 -11.76 9.59 -12.15
N ALA A 167 -11.71 8.63 -13.08
CA ALA A 167 -10.75 7.52 -13.03
C ALA A 167 -9.30 8.02 -13.08
N GLU A 168 -9.00 8.97 -13.97
CA GLU A 168 -7.68 9.59 -14.10
C GLU A 168 -7.24 10.30 -12.81
N LYS A 169 -8.13 11.08 -12.18
CA LYS A 169 -7.85 11.75 -10.90
C LYS A 169 -7.50 10.75 -9.79
N ILE A 170 -8.22 9.63 -9.71
CA ILE A 170 -7.97 8.59 -8.71
C ILE A 170 -6.60 7.94 -8.95
N ILE A 171 -6.27 7.59 -10.19
CA ILE A 171 -4.97 7.00 -10.54
C ILE A 171 -3.84 7.99 -10.23
N ASN A 172 -3.98 9.26 -10.59
CA ASN A 172 -2.97 10.28 -10.32
C ASN A 172 -2.76 10.51 -8.82
N MET A 173 -3.84 10.58 -8.03
CA MET A 173 -3.75 10.66 -6.56
C MET A 173 -3.05 9.44 -5.97
N ALA A 174 -3.32 8.24 -6.49
CA ALA A 174 -2.64 7.02 -6.08
C ALA A 174 -1.14 7.07 -6.40
N LYS A 175 -0.76 7.56 -7.58
CA LYS A 175 0.64 7.76 -7.97
C LYS A 175 1.34 8.76 -7.05
N GLU A 176 0.71 9.89 -6.76
CA GLU A 176 1.26 10.90 -5.83
C GLU A 176 1.45 10.34 -4.42
N ASN A 177 0.48 9.59 -3.91
CA ASN A 177 0.59 8.95 -2.60
C ASN A 177 1.68 7.88 -2.57
N LEU A 178 1.83 7.10 -3.66
CA LEU A 178 2.91 6.13 -3.78
C LEU A 178 4.29 6.79 -3.79
N ILE A 179 4.44 7.94 -4.46
CA ILE A 179 5.68 8.73 -4.44
C ILE A 179 6.00 9.23 -3.02
N LYS A 180 4.99 9.72 -2.27
CA LYS A 180 5.19 10.15 -0.88
C LYS A 180 5.64 8.98 -0.01
N LYS A 181 4.96 7.83 -0.14
CA LYS A 181 5.29 6.60 0.58
C LYS A 181 6.69 6.08 0.26
N GLU A 182 7.09 6.13 -1.02
CA GLU A 182 8.46 5.79 -1.42
C GLU A 182 9.49 6.67 -0.72
N LYS A 183 9.26 7.99 -0.66
CA LYS A 183 10.15 8.93 0.04
C LYS A 183 10.21 8.64 1.54
N GLU A 184 9.08 8.34 2.18
CA GLU A 184 9.05 7.95 3.60
C GLU A 184 9.83 6.66 3.86
N CYS A 185 9.69 5.64 2.99
CA CYS A 185 10.48 4.41 3.09
C CYS A 185 11.96 4.69 2.91
N LEU A 186 12.35 5.45 1.87
CA LEU A 186 13.73 5.83 1.61
C LEU A 186 14.34 6.59 2.79
N ALA A 187 13.58 7.50 3.42
CA ALA A 187 14.01 8.20 4.63
C ALA A 187 14.25 7.25 5.81
N CYS A 188 13.47 6.18 5.96
CA CYS A 188 13.71 5.16 6.99
C CYS A 188 15.01 4.36 6.76
N PHE A 189 15.43 4.24 5.51
CA PHE A 189 16.72 3.67 5.13
C PHE A 189 17.85 4.73 5.06
N ASP A 190 17.53 6.00 5.33
CA ASP A 190 18.42 7.15 5.17
C ASP A 190 19.00 7.28 3.73
N LEU A 191 18.21 6.95 2.72
CA LEU A 191 18.62 7.00 1.31
C LEU A 191 17.86 8.09 0.54
N GLU A 192 18.48 8.67 -0.49
CA GLU A 192 17.77 9.56 -1.43
C GLU A 192 17.07 8.80 -2.55
N ARG A 193 17.56 7.59 -2.87
CA ARG A 193 17.06 6.71 -3.93
C ARG A 193 17.36 5.25 -3.63
N TRP A 194 16.65 4.34 -4.27
CA TRP A 194 16.94 2.91 -4.16
C TRP A 194 18.32 2.60 -4.75
N SER A 195 19.28 2.29 -3.89
CA SER A 195 20.66 1.97 -4.27
C SER A 195 21.15 0.78 -3.44
N ASN A 196 21.21 -0.41 -4.05
CA ASN A 196 21.74 -1.61 -3.42
C ASN A 196 23.16 -1.39 -2.89
N LYS A 197 23.99 -0.69 -3.66
CA LYS A 197 25.38 -0.41 -3.30
C LYS A 197 25.46 0.44 -2.03
N GLU A 198 24.80 1.60 -2.04
CA GLU A 198 24.82 2.54 -0.92
C GLU A 198 24.23 1.92 0.35
N TYR A 199 23.14 1.16 0.20
CA TYR A 199 22.52 0.48 1.33
C TYR A 199 23.44 -0.59 1.94
N VAL A 200 24.06 -1.42 1.10
CA VAL A 200 25.00 -2.45 1.55
C VAL A 200 26.22 -1.83 2.23
N GLU A 201 26.76 -0.73 1.67
CA GLU A 201 27.84 0.04 2.30
C GLU A 201 27.43 0.48 3.70
N ARG A 202 26.25 1.08 3.92
CA ARG A 202 25.76 1.47 5.27
C ARG A 202 25.62 0.31 6.24
N ILE A 203 25.12 -0.84 5.77
CA ILE A 203 24.97 -2.08 6.59
C ILE A 203 26.35 -2.68 6.96
N ILE A 204 27.35 -2.53 6.10
CA ILE A 204 28.71 -3.04 6.32
C ILE A 204 29.54 -2.06 7.14
N GLU A 205 29.53 -0.77 6.80
CA GLU A 205 30.41 0.30 7.31
C GLU A 205 29.89 0.94 8.60
N GLY A 206 28.57 0.95 8.84
CA GLY A 206 27.96 1.44 10.09
C GLY A 206 28.37 0.67 11.37
N SER A 207 29.34 -0.24 11.27
CA SER A 207 30.07 -0.85 12.39
C SER A 207 31.25 -0.01 12.91
N VAL A 208 31.49 1.18 12.37
CA VAL A 208 32.57 2.07 12.84
C VAL A 208 32.02 3.47 13.12
N GLU A 209 31.65 3.69 14.38
CA GLU A 209 32.04 4.84 15.22
C GLU A 209 31.69 4.51 16.67
#